data_AF-A0A9D6PNX0-F1
#
_entry.id   AF-A0A9D6PNX0-F1
#
_cell.length_a   1.000
_cell.length_b   1.000
_cell.length_c   1.000
_cell.angle_alpha   90.00
_cell.angle_beta   90.00
_cell.angle_gamma   90.00
#
_symmetry.space_group_name_H-M   'P 1'
#
loop_
_entity.id
_entity.type
_entity.pdbx_description
1 polymer ?
#
loop_
_entity_poly.entity_id
_entity_poly.type
_entity_poly.pdbx_seq_one_letter_code
_entity_poly.pdbx_strand_id
1 'polypeptide(L)' 'MKKRTPIWMLASVVKAVHQELIATHGGLPGIRDEALLESALARPLNLFAYTPAVSMAELAACYSVGLA' A
#
# COMPACT_ATOMS: atom_id res chain seq x y z
N MET A 1 -8.10 -19.61 -15.34
CA MET A 1 -8.56 -18.21 -15.19
C MET A 1 -7.42 -17.26 -15.53
N LYS A 2 -7.65 -16.22 -16.33
CA LYS A 2 -6.58 -15.29 -16.77
C LYS A 2 -6.28 -14.31 -15.62
N LYS A 3 -5.05 -14.32 -15.10
CA LYS A 3 -4.60 -13.41 -14.04
C LYS A 3 -4.61 -11.98 -14.60
N ARG A 4 -5.42 -11.08 -14.03
CA ARG A 4 -5.47 -9.67 -14.43
C ARG A 4 -4.54 -8.87 -13.53
N THR A 5 -3.75 -7.99 -14.12
CA THR A 5 -2.89 -7.08 -13.36
C THR A 5 -3.76 -6.07 -12.60
N PRO A 6 -3.58 -5.91 -11.28
CA PRO A 6 -4.24 -4.87 -10.50
C PRO A 6 -3.79 -3.46 -10.91
N ILE A 7 -4.55 -2.46 -10.46
CA ILE A 7 -4.08 -1.07 -10.43
C ILE A 7 -3.35 -0.87 -9.10
N TRP A 8 -2.08 -0.48 -9.17
CA TRP A 8 -1.24 -0.32 -7.98
C TRP A 8 -1.37 1.08 -7.38
N MET A 9 -1.31 1.16 -6.06
CA MET A 9 -1.35 2.43 -5.34
C MET A 9 -0.08 3.23 -5.59
N LEU A 10 -0.23 4.50 -5.99
CA LEU A 10 0.88 5.43 -6.11
C LEU A 10 1.28 5.94 -4.72
N ALA A 11 2.58 6.06 -4.46
CA ALA A 11 3.08 6.62 -3.21
C ALA A 11 2.52 8.03 -2.93
N SER A 12 2.36 8.85 -3.98
CA SER A 12 1.75 10.19 -3.86
C SER A 12 0.30 10.15 -3.39
N VAL A 13 -0.50 9.18 -3.85
CA VAL A 13 -1.89 9.01 -3.41
C VAL A 13 -1.94 8.58 -1.94
N VAL A 14 -1.07 7.65 -1.54
CA VAL A 14 -0.99 7.21 -0.14
C VAL A 14 -0.59 8.35 0.79
N LYS A 15 0.39 9.17 0.39
CA LYS A 15 0.81 10.37 1.13
C LYS A 15 -0.32 11.41 1.21
N ALA A 16 -1.05 11.64 0.13
CA ALA A 16 -2.18 12.57 0.11
C ALA A 16 -3.30 12.13 1.06
N VAL A 17 -3.69 10.85 1.02
CA VAL A 17 -4.69 10.30 1.94
C VAL A 17 -4.22 10.39 3.39
N HIS A 18 -2.94 10.08 3.67
CA HIS A 18 -2.37 10.23 5.02
C HIS A 18 -2.45 11.68 5.53
N GLN A 19 -2.11 12.66 4.68
CA GLN A 19 -2.22 14.07 5.01
C GLN A 19 -3.67 14.49 5.29
N GLU A 20 -4.63 14.01 4.48
CA GLU A 20 -6.06 14.26 4.68
C GLU A 20 -6.57 13.67 6.01
N LEU A 21 -6.15 12.46 6.37
CA LEU A 21 -6.51 11.81 7.63
C LEU A 21 -5.98 12.60 8.83
N ILE A 22 -4.73 13.07 8.79
CA ILE A 22 -4.14 13.92 9.84
C ILE A 22 -4.89 15.25 9.93
N ALA A 23 -5.22 15.88 8.80
CA ALA A 23 -5.95 17.14 8.78
C ALA A 23 -7.36 17.00 9.38
N THR A 24 -8.00 15.83 9.19
CA THR A 24 -9.37 15.57 9.64
C THR A 24 -9.44 15.10 11.10
N HIS A 25 -8.50 14.26 11.53
CA HIS A 25 -8.57 13.56 12.82
C HIS A 25 -7.47 13.98 13.81
N GLY A 26 -6.53 14.83 13.38
CA GLY A 26 -5.34 15.17 14.14
C GLY A 26 -4.26 14.09 14.07
N GLY A 27 -3.05 14.44 14.50
CA GLY A 27 -1.88 13.56 14.46
C GLY A 27 -0.59 14.34 14.16
N LEU A 28 0.55 13.64 14.23
CA LEU A 28 1.83 14.22 13.83
C LEU A 28 1.95 14.22 12.30
N PRO A 29 2.29 15.36 11.66
CA PRO A 29 2.49 15.43 10.23
C PRO A 29 3.78 14.75 9.79
N GLY A 30 3.84 14.39 8.50
CA GLY A 30 5.02 13.83 7.86
C GLY A 30 4.97 12.31 7.75
N ILE A 31 6.05 11.76 7.19
CA ILE A 31 6.28 10.33 7.03
C ILE A 31 7.41 9.92 7.97
N ARG A 32 7.24 8.78 8.65
CA ARG A 32 8.23 8.25 9.59
C ARG A 32 9.56 7.96 8.90
N ASP A 33 9.49 7.25 7.77
CA ASP A 33 10.64 6.83 6.98
C ASP A 33 10.16 6.51 5.55
N GLU A 34 10.81 7.13 4.57
CA GLU A 34 10.43 7.00 3.17
C GLU A 34 10.73 5.62 2.60
N ALA A 35 11.83 5.00 3.01
CA ALA A 35 12.21 3.66 2.57
C ALA A 35 11.24 2.60 3.13
N LEU A 36 10.73 2.80 4.35
CA LEU A 36 9.68 1.93 4.89
C LEU A 36 8.38 2.03 4.10
N LEU A 37 7.99 3.24 3.69
CA LEU A 37 6.81 3.44 2.84
C LEU A 37 6.98 2.76 1.47
N GLU A 38 8.10 2.99 0.79
CA GLU A 38 8.36 2.34 -0.51
C GLU A 38 8.39 0.82 -0.40
N SER A 39 8.98 0.28 0.67
CA SER A 39 8.97 -1.15 0.97
C SER A 39 7.55 -1.68 1.15
N ALA A 40 6.70 -0.99 1.92
CA ALA A 40 5.30 -1.36 2.14
C ALA A 40 4.52 -1.43 0.83
N LEU A 41 4.73 -0.46 -0.08
CA LEU A 41 4.05 -0.42 -1.36
C LEU A 41 4.56 -1.48 -2.34
N ALA A 42 5.83 -1.89 -2.26
CA ALA A 42 6.41 -2.94 -3.10
C ALA A 42 5.98 -4.36 -2.70
N ARG A 43 5.66 -4.61 -1.43
CA ARG A 43 5.26 -5.94 -0.92
C ARG A 43 4.11 -6.60 -1.70
N PRO A 44 2.97 -5.95 -1.96
CA PRO A 44 1.89 -6.55 -2.74
C PRO A 44 2.25 -6.79 -4.21
N LEU A 45 3.15 -6.00 -4.81
CA LEU A 45 3.67 -6.26 -6.15
C LEU A 45 4.49 -7.55 -6.17
N ASN A 46 5.36 -7.73 -5.17
CA ASN A 46 6.14 -8.95 -5.00
C ASN A 46 5.21 -10.15 -4.77
N LEU A 47 4.23 -10.03 -3.89
CA LEU A 47 3.25 -11.10 -3.63
C LEU A 47 2.49 -11.48 -4.90
N PHE A 48 2.06 -10.51 -5.69
CA PHE A 48 1.41 -10.76 -6.98
C PHE A 48 2.33 -11.42 -8.01
N ALA A 49 3.60 -11.03 -8.06
CA ALA A 49 4.57 -11.61 -8.99
C ALA A 49 4.84 -13.09 -8.66
N TYR A 50 5.03 -13.40 -7.39
CA TYR A 50 5.50 -14.72 -6.95
C TYR A 50 4.40 -15.69 -6.52
N THR A 51 3.15 -15.24 -6.34
CA THR A 51 2.04 -16.12 -5.92
C THR A 51 0.98 -16.24 -7.04
N PRO A 52 0.93 -17.37 -7.77
CA PRO A 52 0.09 -17.54 -8.96
C PRO A 52 -1.41 -17.30 -8.75
N ALA A 53 -1.93 -17.61 -7.56
CA ALA A 53 -3.36 -17.57 -7.23
C ALA A 53 -3.72 -16.58 -6.12
N VAL A 54 -2.89 -15.56 -5.87
CA VAL A 54 -3.20 -14.55 -4.84
C VAL A 54 -4.47 -13.78 -5.19
N SER A 55 -5.36 -13.67 -4.22
CA SER A 55 -6.62 -12.93 -4.30
C SER A 55 -6.42 -11.43 -4.09
N MET A 56 -7.39 -10.64 -4.54
CA MET A 56 -7.38 -9.19 -4.29
C MET A 56 -7.42 -8.87 -2.79
N ALA A 57 -8.13 -9.68 -1.99
CA ALA A 57 -8.19 -9.50 -0.54
C ALA A 57 -6.82 -9.72 0.13
N GLU A 58 -6.04 -10.70 -0.33
CA GLU A 58 -4.67 -10.92 0.17
C GLU A 58 -3.73 -9.78 -0.22
N LEU A 59 -3.85 -9.23 -1.43
CA LEU A 59 -3.08 -8.04 -1.84
C LEU A 59 -3.45 -6.81 -1.01
N ALA A 60 -4.73 -6.59 -0.75
CA ALA A 60 -5.21 -5.49 0.11
C ALA A 60 -4.72 -5.67 1.56
N ALA A 61 -4.81 -6.88 2.12
CA ALA A 61 -4.26 -7.17 3.44
C ALA A 61 -2.75 -6.94 3.50
N CYS A 62 -2.02 -7.28 2.43
CA CYS A 62 -0.58 -7.02 2.32
C CYS A 62 -0.26 -5.51 2.38
N TYR A 63 -1.05 -4.66 1.71
CA TYR A 63 -0.96 -3.20 1.86
C TYR A 63 -1.21 -2.76 3.31
N SER A 64 -2.31 -3.19 3.92
CA SER A 64 -2.68 -2.77 5.27
C SER A 64 -1.63 -3.14 6.32
N VAL A 65 -1.07 -4.35 6.24
CA VAL A 65 0.02 -4.80 7.14
C VAL A 65 1.31 -4.03 6.90
N GLY A 66 1.58 -3.57 5.68
CA GLY A 66 2.77 -2.78 5.36
C GLY A 66 2.68 -1.33 5.82
N LEU A 67 1.47 -0.75 5.87
CA LEU A 67 1.24 0.66 6.21
C LEU A 67 0.92 0.91 7.69
N ALA A 68 0.52 -0.13 8.43
CA ALA A 68 0.31 -0.08 9.88
C ALA A 68 1.65 0.06 10.64
#